data_AF-A0A2K5IBK6-F1
#
_entry.id   AF-A0A2K5IBK6-F1
#
_cell.length_a   1.000
_cell.length_b   1.000
_cell.length_c   1.000
_cell.angle_alpha   90.00
_cell.angle_beta   90.00
_cell.angle_gamma   90.00
#
_symmetry.space_group_name_H-M   'P 1'
#
loop_
_entity.id
_entity.type
_entity.pdbx_description
1 polymer ?
#
loop_
_entity_poly.entity_id
_entity_poly.type
_entity_poly.pdbx_seq_one_letter_code
_entity_poly.pdbx_strand_id
1 'polypeptide(L)'
;MQIRQIFAQKLHKALVKLLLPLERAHTRLCLPKNISIRREYIKQNPVATEKLLSLLPEYVIPYMIHLLAHDPDFTRSQDADQLHDIKECLWFMLEVLMTKNGNNSPAFMKKMAENIKLPRDAQSPDKSQTNEKLYTVCDVALCAINSKSALCSADSPKDPVLPMKFFTQPEKDFCNDKSSISEETRVLLLTGKPKPTEVLGAVNKPLSATRRKPCVRSTDTETGSNVNGNSELNP
;
A
#
# COMPACT_ATOMS: atom_id res chain seq x y z
N MET A 1 10.55 26.69 -10.87
CA MET A 1 9.31 25.94 -10.54
C MET A 1 8.90 24.91 -11.60
N GLN A 2 9.00 25.21 -12.91
CA GLN A 2 8.53 24.30 -13.99
C GLN A 2 9.14 22.88 -13.99
N ILE A 3 10.45 22.71 -13.81
CA ILE A 3 11.08 21.37 -13.89
C ILE A 3 10.59 20.44 -12.77
N ARG A 4 10.35 21.00 -11.57
CA ARG A 4 9.85 20.24 -10.42
C ARG A 4 8.39 19.82 -10.62
N GLN A 5 7.58 20.70 -11.19
CA GLN A 5 6.19 20.41 -11.55
C GLN A 5 6.11 19.42 -12.71
N ILE A 6 7.02 19.48 -13.68
CA ILE A 6 7.14 18.50 -14.77
C ILE A 6 7.59 17.15 -14.23
N PHE A 7 8.53 17.09 -13.28
CA PHE A 7 8.93 15.83 -12.66
C PHE A 7 7.80 15.25 -11.79
N ALA A 8 7.14 16.07 -10.97
CA ALA A 8 5.99 15.65 -10.18
C ALA A 8 4.83 15.20 -11.08
N GLN A 9 4.53 15.91 -12.16
CA GLN A 9 3.53 15.49 -13.15
C GLN A 9 3.95 14.23 -13.90
N LYS A 10 5.23 14.09 -14.30
CA LYS A 10 5.70 12.87 -14.96
C LYS A 10 5.70 11.67 -14.01
N LEU A 11 6.01 11.89 -12.74
CA LEU A 11 6.04 10.85 -11.71
C LEU A 11 4.63 10.51 -11.24
N HIS A 12 3.76 11.48 -10.97
CA HIS A 12 2.33 11.27 -10.72
C HIS A 12 1.68 10.57 -11.92
N LYS A 13 1.93 11.04 -13.16
CA LYS A 13 1.45 10.36 -14.37
C LYS A 13 2.07 8.97 -14.54
N ALA A 14 3.30 8.73 -14.08
CA ALA A 14 3.91 7.40 -14.04
C ALA A 14 3.32 6.51 -12.93
N LEU A 15 2.94 7.07 -11.77
CA LEU A 15 2.30 6.40 -10.65
C LEU A 15 0.83 6.06 -10.97
N VAL A 16 0.13 6.97 -11.63
CA VAL A 16 -1.20 6.76 -12.22
C VAL A 16 -1.13 5.78 -13.39
N LYS A 17 -0.08 5.81 -14.23
CA LYS A 17 0.17 4.77 -15.23
C LYS A 17 0.59 3.43 -14.62
N LEU A 18 1.22 3.44 -13.45
CA LEU A 18 1.45 2.25 -12.64
C LEU A 18 0.14 1.66 -12.10
N LEU A 19 -1.00 2.34 -12.22
CA LEU A 19 -2.32 1.72 -12.04
C LEU A 19 -2.75 0.91 -13.28
N LEU A 20 -2.10 1.09 -14.44
CA LEU A 20 -2.33 0.25 -15.63
C LEU A 20 -1.68 -1.13 -15.45
N PRO A 21 -2.43 -2.23 -15.67
CA PRO A 21 -1.97 -3.59 -15.38
C PRO A 21 -0.62 -3.98 -15.99
N LEU A 22 -0.29 -3.49 -17.19
CA LEU A 22 0.90 -3.88 -17.96
C LEU A 22 2.19 -3.24 -17.44
N GLU A 23 2.19 -1.95 -17.09
CA GLU A 23 3.37 -1.29 -16.51
C GLU A 23 3.58 -1.68 -15.04
N ARG A 24 2.48 -2.05 -14.34
CA ARG A 24 2.53 -2.69 -13.02
C ARG A 24 3.35 -3.98 -13.07
N ALA A 25 3.15 -4.82 -14.08
CA ALA A 25 3.90 -6.07 -14.24
C ALA A 25 5.39 -5.83 -14.52
N HIS A 26 5.73 -4.91 -15.44
CA HIS A 26 7.12 -4.59 -15.76
C HIS A 26 7.86 -3.99 -14.56
N THR A 27 7.23 -3.04 -13.85
CA THR A 27 7.82 -2.42 -12.66
C THR A 27 7.95 -3.42 -11.52
N ARG A 28 6.96 -4.29 -11.30
CA ARG A 28 7.02 -5.40 -10.33
C ARG A 28 8.19 -6.34 -10.60
N LEU A 29 8.60 -6.50 -11.86
CA LEU A 29 9.75 -7.32 -12.23
C LEU A 29 11.09 -6.58 -12.11
N CYS A 30 11.13 -5.29 -12.48
CA CYS A 30 12.36 -4.51 -12.57
C CYS A 30 12.80 -3.93 -11.22
N LEU A 31 11.85 -3.53 -10.38
CA LEU A 31 12.13 -2.90 -9.09
C LEU A 31 12.88 -3.83 -8.11
N PRO A 32 12.48 -5.10 -7.92
CA PRO A 32 13.25 -6.03 -7.07
C PRO A 32 14.69 -6.21 -7.57
N LYS A 33 14.89 -6.26 -8.90
CA LYS A 33 16.23 -6.39 -9.51
C LYS A 33 17.10 -5.18 -9.19
N ASN A 34 16.60 -3.97 -9.36
CA ASN A 34 17.33 -2.74 -9.04
C ASN A 34 17.69 -2.64 -7.55
N ILE A 35 16.74 -2.99 -6.67
CA ILE A 35 16.96 -3.04 -5.22
C ILE A 35 18.06 -4.04 -4.89
N SER A 36 17.99 -5.25 -5.46
CA SER A 36 18.99 -6.29 -5.25
C SER A 36 20.38 -5.87 -5.72
N ILE A 37 20.50 -5.26 -6.91
CA ILE A 37 21.78 -4.77 -7.45
C ILE A 37 22.40 -3.72 -6.52
N ARG A 38 21.63 -2.76 -6.03
CA ARG A 38 22.13 -1.71 -5.12
C ARG A 38 22.57 -2.29 -3.77
N ARG A 39 21.77 -3.20 -3.20
CA ARG A 39 22.11 -3.87 -1.94
C ARG A 39 23.39 -4.69 -2.07
N GLU A 40 23.53 -5.45 -3.16
CA GLU A 40 24.75 -6.23 -3.42
C GLU A 40 25.96 -5.32 -3.65
N TYR A 41 25.79 -4.23 -4.39
CA TYR A 41 26.86 -3.23 -4.58
C TYR A 41 27.35 -2.65 -3.25
N ILE A 42 26.44 -2.27 -2.35
CA ILE A 42 26.81 -1.76 -1.01
C ILE A 42 27.56 -2.82 -0.20
N LYS A 43 27.09 -4.08 -0.24
CA LYS A 43 27.71 -5.20 0.46
C LYS A 43 29.13 -5.47 -0.04
N GLN A 44 29.36 -5.37 -1.35
CA GLN A 44 30.67 -5.59 -1.98
C GLN A 44 31.61 -4.38 -1.84
N ASN A 45 31.09 -3.18 -1.55
CA ASN A 45 31.87 -1.94 -1.52
C ASN A 45 31.69 -1.16 -0.20
N PRO A 46 32.28 -1.62 0.93
CA PRO A 46 32.11 -0.98 2.25
C PRO A 46 32.56 0.50 2.30
N VAL A 47 33.50 0.88 1.43
CA VAL A 47 34.02 2.25 1.28
C VAL A 47 33.00 3.21 0.64
N ALA A 48 31.93 2.69 0.02
CA ALA A 48 30.84 3.50 -0.54
C ALA A 48 29.95 4.15 0.53
N THR A 49 30.32 4.07 1.82
CA THR A 49 29.58 4.63 2.95
C THR A 49 29.33 6.14 2.79
N GLU A 50 30.23 6.89 2.16
CA GLU A 50 30.04 8.32 1.85
C GLU A 50 28.86 8.59 0.88
N LYS A 51 28.54 7.62 0.02
CA LYS A 51 27.41 7.66 -0.92
C LYS A 51 26.24 6.79 -0.47
N LEU A 52 26.25 6.30 0.77
CA LEU A 52 25.27 5.33 1.27
C LEU A 52 23.83 5.85 1.15
N LEU A 53 23.62 7.15 1.41
CA LEU A 53 22.30 7.79 1.30
C LEU A 53 21.73 7.73 -0.13
N SER A 54 22.57 7.85 -1.16
CA SER A 54 22.13 7.81 -2.56
C SER A 54 22.02 6.39 -3.13
N LEU A 55 22.67 5.42 -2.48
CA LEU A 55 22.69 4.03 -2.91
C LEU A 55 21.63 3.17 -2.22
N LEU A 56 21.26 3.48 -0.97
CA LEU A 56 20.29 2.72 -0.20
C LEU A 56 18.89 2.81 -0.82
N PRO A 57 18.27 1.67 -1.20
CA PRO A 57 16.94 1.69 -1.77
C PRO A 57 15.86 2.27 -0.85
N GLU A 58 16.04 2.15 0.47
CA GLU A 58 15.09 2.58 1.50
C GLU A 58 14.93 4.11 1.52
N TYR A 59 15.93 4.87 1.06
CA TYR A 59 15.85 6.33 0.93
C TYR A 59 14.81 6.80 -0.09
N VAL A 60 14.20 5.91 -0.87
CA VAL A 60 13.04 6.25 -1.71
C VAL A 60 11.83 6.70 -0.88
N ILE A 61 11.71 6.24 0.37
CA ILE A 61 10.55 6.49 1.26
C ILE A 61 10.30 8.00 1.46
N PRO A 62 11.27 8.83 1.87
CA PRO A 62 11.08 10.27 2.05
C PRO A 62 10.57 10.95 0.79
N TYR A 63 11.06 10.55 -0.38
CA TYR A 63 10.62 11.11 -1.65
C TYR A 63 9.19 10.71 -1.98
N MET A 64 8.81 9.46 -1.73
CA MET A 64 7.43 9.00 -1.94
C MET A 64 6.45 9.72 -1.03
N ILE A 65 6.76 9.80 0.27
CA ILE A 65 5.91 10.47 1.25
C ILE A 65 5.72 11.93 0.86
N HIS A 66 6.82 12.66 0.59
CA HIS A 66 6.74 14.05 0.19
C HIS A 66 5.96 14.22 -1.12
N LEU A 67 6.19 13.35 -2.12
CA LEU A 67 5.48 13.42 -3.41
C LEU A 67 3.98 13.25 -3.23
N LEU A 68 3.56 12.21 -2.51
CA LEU A 68 2.16 11.89 -2.28
C LEU A 68 1.46 12.96 -1.43
N ALA A 69 2.16 13.56 -0.46
CA ALA A 69 1.65 14.70 0.29
C ALA A 69 1.40 15.93 -0.61
N HIS A 70 2.10 16.05 -1.74
CA HIS A 70 1.94 17.09 -2.75
C HIS A 70 1.12 16.65 -3.95
N ASP A 71 0.53 15.46 -3.91
CA ASP A 71 -0.31 14.98 -5.00
C ASP A 71 -1.51 15.93 -5.16
N PRO A 72 -1.76 16.47 -6.38
CA PRO A 72 -2.92 17.30 -6.65
C PRO A 72 -4.25 16.62 -6.36
N ASP A 73 -4.31 15.29 -6.50
CA ASP A 73 -5.53 14.51 -6.28
C ASP A 73 -5.75 14.23 -4.78
N PHE A 74 -4.69 14.28 -3.98
CA PHE A 74 -4.79 14.21 -2.52
C PHE A 74 -5.26 15.57 -1.97
N THR A 75 -6.56 15.81 -2.00
CA THR A 75 -7.15 17.11 -1.62
C THR A 75 -7.64 17.12 -0.18
N ARG A 76 -7.99 15.94 0.38
CA ARG A 76 -8.60 15.78 1.70
C ARG A 76 -7.78 14.80 2.54
N SER A 77 -7.07 15.32 3.54
CA SER A 77 -6.19 14.56 4.44
C SER A 77 -6.90 13.48 5.25
N GLN A 78 -8.21 13.59 5.44
CA GLN A 78 -8.99 12.64 6.25
C GLN A 78 -9.97 11.80 5.42
N ASP A 79 -9.93 11.91 4.09
CA ASP A 79 -10.82 11.15 3.20
C ASP A 79 -10.37 9.70 3.07
N ALA A 80 -11.26 8.76 3.43
CA ALA A 80 -10.91 7.34 3.52
C ALA A 80 -10.52 6.72 2.18
N ASP A 81 -11.18 7.12 1.08
CA ASP A 81 -10.89 6.56 -0.24
C ASP A 81 -9.54 7.10 -0.75
N GLN A 82 -9.26 8.40 -0.57
CA GLN A 82 -7.93 8.95 -0.90
C GLN A 82 -6.82 8.33 -0.04
N LEU A 83 -7.04 8.14 1.26
CA LEU A 83 -6.07 7.49 2.15
C LEU A 83 -5.81 6.04 1.75
N HIS A 84 -6.83 5.33 1.27
CA HIS A 84 -6.67 3.99 0.71
C HIS A 84 -5.79 4.01 -0.55
N ASP A 85 -6.01 4.94 -1.46
CA ASP A 85 -5.19 5.07 -2.69
C ASP A 85 -3.73 5.43 -2.35
N ILE A 86 -3.51 6.34 -1.39
CA ILE A 86 -2.19 6.64 -0.86
C ILE A 86 -1.54 5.38 -0.27
N LYS A 87 -2.29 4.60 0.52
CA LYS A 87 -1.80 3.35 1.11
C LYS A 87 -1.37 2.36 0.03
N GLU A 88 -2.17 2.16 -1.02
CA GLU A 88 -1.84 1.25 -2.11
C GLU A 88 -0.59 1.70 -2.90
N CYS A 89 -0.43 3.01 -3.11
CA CYS A 89 0.76 3.59 -3.73
C CYS A 89 2.03 3.37 -2.88
N LEU A 90 1.94 3.61 -1.57
CA LEU A 90 3.04 3.37 -0.64
C LEU A 90 3.36 1.88 -0.54
N TRP A 91 2.34 1.05 -0.37
CA TRP A 91 2.44 -0.39 -0.20
C TRP A 91 3.18 -1.03 -1.38
N PHE A 92 2.89 -0.61 -2.60
CA PHE A 92 3.56 -1.11 -3.81
C PHE A 92 5.09 -1.07 -3.72
N MET A 93 5.66 0.02 -3.18
CA MET A 93 7.11 0.15 -3.03
C MET A 93 7.62 -0.48 -1.74
N LEU A 94 6.90 -0.28 -0.63
CA LEU A 94 7.26 -0.81 0.69
C LEU A 94 7.30 -2.34 0.68
N GLU A 95 6.36 -3.01 -0.01
CA GLU A 95 6.32 -4.46 -0.14
C GLU A 95 7.64 -5.00 -0.73
N VAL A 96 8.14 -4.36 -1.79
CA VAL A 96 9.38 -4.79 -2.44
C VAL A 96 10.60 -4.48 -1.57
N LEU A 97 10.62 -3.33 -0.88
CA LEU A 97 11.71 -2.96 0.03
C LEU A 97 11.78 -3.89 1.26
N MET A 98 10.63 -4.33 1.79
CA MET A 98 10.53 -5.18 2.98
C MET A 98 10.80 -6.67 2.72
N THR A 99 11.14 -7.08 1.49
CA THR A 99 11.49 -8.47 1.21
C THR A 99 12.75 -8.91 1.97
N LYS A 100 12.68 -10.10 2.60
CA LYS A 100 13.63 -10.64 3.61
C LYS A 100 15.11 -10.76 3.20
N ASN A 101 15.50 -10.50 1.96
CA ASN A 101 16.87 -10.82 1.48
C ASN A 101 17.92 -9.74 1.79
N GLY A 102 17.52 -8.54 2.21
CA GLY A 102 18.44 -7.42 2.45
C GLY A 102 18.73 -7.19 3.93
N ASN A 103 19.98 -6.88 4.27
CA ASN A 103 20.44 -6.47 5.60
C ASN A 103 19.84 -5.14 6.12
N ASN A 104 18.73 -4.67 5.54
CA ASN A 104 18.08 -3.41 5.86
C ASN A 104 16.74 -3.71 6.53
N SER A 105 16.64 -3.34 7.82
CA SER A 105 15.52 -3.75 8.65
C SER A 105 14.26 -2.91 8.36
N PRO A 106 13.06 -3.52 8.47
CA PRO A 106 11.80 -2.77 8.61
C PRO A 106 11.87 -1.65 9.66
N ALA A 107 12.69 -1.82 10.70
CA ALA A 107 12.96 -0.80 11.69
C ALA A 107 13.62 0.47 11.12
N PHE A 108 14.53 0.38 10.16
CA PHE A 108 15.10 1.57 9.50
C PHE A 108 14.05 2.34 8.70
N MET A 109 13.19 1.63 7.98
CA MET A 109 12.10 2.25 7.21
C MET A 109 11.06 2.89 8.13
N LYS A 110 10.72 2.23 9.24
CA LYS A 110 9.86 2.79 10.29
C LYS A 110 10.48 4.06 10.88
N LYS A 111 11.75 4.01 11.31
CA LYS A 111 12.48 5.16 11.85
C LYS A 111 12.55 6.32 10.85
N MET A 112 12.70 6.02 9.56
CA MET A 112 12.70 7.03 8.50
C MET A 112 11.34 7.73 8.39
N ALA A 113 10.23 6.99 8.43
CA ALA A 113 8.89 7.58 8.41
C ALA A 113 8.57 8.37 9.69
N GLU A 114 9.04 7.90 10.86
CA GLU A 114 8.95 8.63 12.14
C GLU A 114 9.74 9.95 12.09
N ASN A 115 10.99 9.92 11.61
CA ASN A 115 11.83 11.11 11.53
C ASN A 115 11.24 12.19 10.61
N ILE A 116 10.46 11.83 9.57
CA ILE A 116 9.80 12.81 8.68
C ILE A 116 8.70 13.60 9.42
N LYS A 117 8.17 13.10 10.54
CA LYS A 117 7.19 13.85 11.34
C LYS A 117 7.82 14.95 12.19
N LEU A 118 9.13 14.95 12.38
CA LEU A 118 9.87 15.93 13.20
C LEU A 118 10.08 17.28 12.49
N PRO A 119 10.42 17.34 11.18
CA PRO A 119 10.50 18.60 10.47
C PRO A 119 9.16 19.04 9.87
N ARG A 120 9.14 20.24 9.31
CA ARG A 120 8.09 20.74 8.42
C ARG A 120 8.45 20.47 6.96
N ASP A 121 7.45 20.59 6.10
CA ASP A 121 7.65 20.62 4.66
C ASP A 121 8.52 21.81 4.24
N ALA A 122 9.61 21.59 3.52
CA ALA A 122 10.52 22.66 3.11
C ALA A 122 9.97 23.52 1.95
N GLN A 123 8.99 23.03 1.18
CA GLN A 123 8.41 23.77 0.05
C GLN A 123 7.34 24.78 0.51
N SER A 124 6.68 24.51 1.63
CA SER A 124 5.66 25.38 2.21
C SER A 124 5.60 25.20 3.74
N PRO A 125 6.65 25.58 4.47
CA PRO A 125 6.76 25.32 5.91
C PRO A 125 5.66 26.01 6.73
N ASP A 126 5.21 27.19 6.30
CA ASP A 126 4.19 27.98 7.01
C ASP A 126 2.75 27.55 6.71
N LYS A 127 2.54 26.63 5.75
CA LYS A 127 1.21 26.17 5.37
C LYS A 127 0.80 24.97 6.21
N SER A 128 -0.08 25.20 7.18
CA SER A 128 -0.62 24.16 8.06
C SER A 128 -1.17 22.95 7.27
N GLN A 129 -1.97 23.19 6.24
CA GLN A 129 -2.57 22.12 5.43
C GLN A 129 -1.54 21.24 4.71
N THR A 130 -0.44 21.82 4.21
CA THR A 130 0.63 21.05 3.55
C THR A 130 1.33 20.13 4.54
N ASN A 131 1.62 20.63 5.74
CA ASN A 131 2.23 19.83 6.80
C ASN A 131 1.27 18.75 7.33
N GLU A 132 -0.01 19.06 7.47
CA GLU A 132 -1.04 18.07 7.85
C GLU A 132 -1.09 16.90 6.86
N LYS A 133 -1.10 17.20 5.56
CA LYS A 133 -1.01 16.16 4.51
C LYS A 133 0.28 15.35 4.61
N LEU A 134 1.42 16.01 4.84
CA LEU A 134 2.71 15.32 5.01
C LEU A 134 2.67 14.32 6.17
N TYR A 135 2.22 14.76 7.34
CA TYR A 135 2.15 13.93 8.54
C TYR A 135 1.12 12.80 8.40
N THR A 136 0.02 13.07 7.71
CA THR A 136 -0.99 12.05 7.38
C THR A 136 -0.39 10.95 6.50
N VAL A 137 0.31 11.30 5.42
CA VAL A 137 0.95 10.32 4.53
C VAL A 137 2.03 9.52 5.28
N CYS A 138 2.78 10.16 6.18
CA CYS A 138 3.68 9.47 7.11
C CYS A 138 2.96 8.43 7.97
N ASP A 139 1.83 8.79 8.58
CA ASP A 139 1.08 7.85 9.42
C ASP A 139 0.50 6.68 8.61
N VAL A 140 0.09 6.90 7.36
CA VAL A 140 -0.30 5.82 6.44
C VAL A 140 0.89 4.91 6.12
N ALA A 141 2.08 5.48 5.88
CA ALA A 141 3.30 4.70 5.66
C ALA A 141 3.68 3.86 6.89
N LEU A 142 3.59 4.44 8.09
CA LEU A 142 3.83 3.72 9.36
C LEU A 142 2.81 2.60 9.57
N CYS A 143 1.54 2.84 9.27
CA CYS A 143 0.48 1.84 9.29
C CYS A 143 0.83 0.66 8.37
N ALA A 144 1.21 0.96 7.12
CA ALA A 144 1.61 -0.04 6.13
C ALA A 144 2.83 -0.87 6.60
N ILE A 145 3.89 -0.23 7.09
CA ILE A 145 5.10 -0.91 7.58
C ILE A 145 4.75 -1.84 8.76
N ASN A 146 4.07 -1.30 9.77
CA ASN A 146 3.72 -2.02 11.00
C ASN A 146 2.80 -3.23 10.72
N SER A 147 1.94 -3.15 9.70
CA SER A 147 1.01 -4.23 9.34
C SER A 147 1.69 -5.55 8.94
N LYS A 148 2.93 -5.51 8.44
CA LYS A 148 3.67 -6.69 7.98
C LYS A 148 4.93 -7.01 8.76
N SER A 149 5.34 -6.12 9.65
CA SER A 149 6.53 -6.29 10.47
C SER A 149 6.17 -6.75 11.89
N ALA A 150 5.87 -8.03 12.08
CA ALA A 150 5.88 -8.65 13.41
C ALA A 150 7.27 -8.57 14.11
N LEU A 151 8.29 -8.11 13.38
CA LEU A 151 9.70 -7.95 13.76
C LEU A 151 10.13 -6.48 13.99
N CYS A 152 9.21 -5.50 13.97
CA CYS A 152 9.55 -4.08 14.13
C CYS A 152 9.88 -3.64 15.57
N SER A 153 10.15 -4.59 16.46
CA SER A 153 10.53 -4.37 17.85
C SER A 153 12.04 -4.13 18.05
N ALA A 154 12.84 -4.22 16.99
CA ALA A 154 14.27 -3.92 17.03
C ALA A 154 14.52 -2.43 16.72
N ASP A 155 15.44 -1.80 17.47
CA ASP A 155 15.91 -0.45 17.16
C ASP A 155 16.69 -0.41 15.84
N SER A 156 16.57 0.71 15.13
CA SER A 156 17.34 0.92 13.91
C SER A 156 18.82 1.11 14.24
N PRO A 157 19.76 0.49 13.52
CA PRO A 157 21.19 0.62 13.80
C PRO A 157 21.77 2.00 13.45
N LYS A 158 21.06 2.83 12.67
CA LYS A 158 21.52 4.16 12.23
C LYS A 158 20.34 5.13 12.10
N ASP A 159 20.56 6.38 12.48
CA ASP A 159 19.57 7.43 12.26
C ASP A 159 19.50 7.84 10.78
N PRO A 160 18.30 7.89 10.19
CA PRO A 160 18.13 8.33 8.80
C PRO A 160 18.34 9.85 8.68
N VAL A 161 19.03 10.25 7.61
CA VAL A 161 19.31 11.66 7.30
C VAL A 161 18.33 12.16 6.25
N LEU A 162 17.42 13.06 6.63
CA LEU A 162 16.39 13.52 5.71
C LEU A 162 16.94 14.49 4.65
N PRO A 163 16.48 14.39 3.38
CA PRO A 163 16.83 15.34 2.34
C PRO A 163 16.37 16.78 2.66
N MET A 164 17.30 17.67 3.03
CA MET A 164 17.02 19.06 3.42
C MET A 164 16.30 19.92 2.35
N LYS A 165 16.28 19.47 1.09
CA LYS A 165 15.52 20.13 0.02
C LYS A 165 14.01 19.93 0.13
N PHE A 166 13.58 18.93 0.89
CA PHE A 166 12.19 18.50 1.03
C PHE A 166 11.68 18.67 2.46
N PHE A 167 12.57 18.62 3.44
CA PHE A 167 12.24 18.71 4.86
C PHE A 167 13.09 19.80 5.51
N THR A 168 12.48 20.60 6.38
CA THR A 168 13.23 21.58 7.18
C THR A 168 14.17 20.88 8.16
N GLN A 169 15.00 21.65 8.85
CA GLN A 169 15.68 21.13 10.02
C GLN A 169 14.63 20.87 11.12
N PRO A 170 14.69 19.74 11.85
CA PRO A 170 13.84 19.52 13.01
C PRO A 170 14.06 20.62 14.05
N GLU A 171 12.98 21.22 14.54
CA GLU A 171 13.04 22.18 15.65
C GLU A 171 13.21 21.40 16.96
N LYS A 172 14.05 21.88 17.89
CA LYS A 172 14.40 21.15 19.13
C LYS A 172 13.19 20.88 20.05
N ASP A 173 12.14 21.69 19.94
CA ASP A 173 10.97 21.64 20.81
C ASP A 173 9.70 21.15 20.09
N PHE A 174 9.78 20.87 18.79
CA PHE A 174 8.65 20.38 18.01
C PHE A 174 8.61 18.86 18.02
N CYS A 175 7.65 18.28 18.73
CA CYS A 175 7.41 16.83 18.73
C CYS A 175 6.03 16.52 18.16
N ASN A 176 6.00 15.85 17.01
CA ASN A 176 4.76 15.33 16.43
C ASN A 176 4.59 13.83 16.71
N ASP A 177 4.47 13.49 18.01
CA ASP A 177 4.19 12.11 18.44
C ASP A 177 2.73 11.70 18.21
N LYS A 178 1.84 12.65 17.91
CA LYS A 178 0.42 12.38 17.73
C LYS A 178 0.14 11.83 16.34
N SER A 179 -0.73 10.83 16.26
CA SER A 179 -1.27 10.37 14.98
C SER A 179 -2.16 11.45 14.37
N SER A 180 -1.94 11.76 13.10
CA SER A 180 -2.76 12.65 12.29
C SER A 180 -4.01 11.94 11.74
N ILE A 181 -3.99 10.61 11.70
CA ILE A 181 -5.14 9.76 11.33
C ILE A 181 -5.81 9.18 12.58
N SER A 182 -7.15 9.08 12.57
CA SER A 182 -7.91 8.47 13.65
C SER A 182 -7.68 6.96 13.74
N GLU A 183 -7.98 6.37 14.91
CA GLU A 183 -7.88 4.92 15.09
C GLU A 183 -8.86 4.16 14.20
N GLU A 184 -10.06 4.71 13.98
CA GLU A 184 -11.06 4.16 13.07
C GLU A 184 -10.52 4.08 11.63
N THR A 185 -9.89 5.16 11.15
CA THR A 185 -9.28 5.20 9.82
C THR A 185 -8.10 4.23 9.71
N ARG A 186 -7.28 4.10 10.77
CA ARG A 186 -6.20 3.10 10.82
C ARG A 186 -6.73 1.68 10.68
N VAL A 187 -7.77 1.33 11.43
CA VAL A 187 -8.41 0.00 11.34
C VAL A 187 -8.94 -0.22 9.92
N LEU A 188 -9.63 0.75 9.34
CA LEU A 188 -10.14 0.70 7.97
C LEU A 188 -9.04 0.44 6.93
N LEU A 189 -7.91 1.12 7.06
CA LEU A 189 -6.75 0.95 6.19
C LEU A 189 -6.12 -0.44 6.33
N LEU A 190 -6.18 -1.06 7.52
CA LEU A 190 -5.63 -2.40 7.76
C LEU A 190 -6.57 -3.51 7.30
N THR A 191 -7.87 -3.40 7.57
CA THR A 191 -8.86 -4.46 7.33
C THR A 191 -9.53 -4.38 5.96
N GLY A 192 -9.40 -3.25 5.25
CA GLY A 192 -10.27 -2.92 4.11
C GLY A 192 -11.67 -2.50 4.58
N LYS A 193 -12.57 -2.15 3.65
CA LYS A 193 -13.93 -1.67 3.98
C LYS A 193 -14.63 -2.65 4.94
N PRO A 194 -15.37 -2.15 5.95
CA PRO A 194 -16.18 -3.03 6.78
C PRO A 194 -17.17 -3.73 5.86
N LYS A 195 -17.19 -5.07 5.87
CA LYS A 195 -18.37 -5.78 5.37
C LYS A 195 -19.57 -5.23 6.17
N PRO A 196 -20.70 -4.91 5.51
CA PRO A 196 -21.91 -4.61 6.25
C PRO A 196 -22.20 -5.82 7.15
N THR A 197 -22.31 -5.58 8.46
CA THR A 197 -22.77 -6.59 9.40
C THR A 197 -24.17 -6.98 8.99
N GLU A 198 -24.31 -8.13 8.34
CA GLU A 198 -25.59 -8.79 8.15
C GLU A 198 -26.16 -9.07 9.54
N VAL A 199 -27.22 -8.36 9.90
CA VAL A 199 -27.89 -8.50 11.20
C VAL A 199 -28.55 -9.88 11.22
N LEU A 200 -27.85 -10.87 11.76
CA LEU A 200 -28.42 -12.15 12.15
C LEU A 200 -29.35 -11.94 13.35
N GLY A 201 -30.62 -11.70 13.06
CA GLY A 201 -31.70 -11.80 14.04
C GLY A 201 -31.79 -13.23 14.57
N ALA A 202 -31.57 -13.38 15.87
CA ALA A 202 -31.56 -14.65 16.57
C ALA A 202 -32.98 -15.20 16.81
N VAL A 203 -33.11 -16.50 16.48
CA VAL A 203 -33.72 -17.58 17.30
C VAL A 203 -35.21 -17.50 17.63
N ASN A 204 -35.97 -18.54 17.21
CA ASN A 204 -36.89 -19.28 18.08
C ASN A 204 -37.03 -20.76 17.64
N LYS A 205 -37.20 -21.63 18.65
CA LYS A 205 -36.86 -23.06 18.81
C LYS A 205 -37.65 -24.14 18.04
N PRO A 206 -37.20 -25.42 18.09
CA PRO A 206 -37.75 -26.57 17.37
C PRO A 206 -38.75 -27.41 18.20
N LEU A 207 -39.62 -28.21 17.54
CA LEU A 207 -40.04 -29.58 17.92
C LEU A 207 -41.09 -30.19 16.94
N SER A 208 -40.65 -31.25 16.24
CA SER A 208 -41.31 -32.53 15.88
C SER A 208 -42.85 -32.65 15.70
N ALA A 209 -43.30 -33.16 14.54
CA ALA A 209 -43.65 -34.60 14.33
C ALA A 209 -44.76 -34.85 13.27
N THR A 210 -44.58 -35.95 12.50
CA THR A 210 -45.63 -36.87 12.00
C THR A 210 -46.32 -36.63 10.63
N ARG A 211 -45.77 -37.35 9.63
CA ARG A 211 -46.44 -38.34 8.74
C ARG A 211 -47.35 -37.83 7.60
N ARG A 212 -46.96 -38.12 6.35
CA ARG A 212 -47.46 -39.24 5.50
C ARG A 212 -46.91 -39.12 4.06
N LYS A 213 -46.23 -40.17 3.58
CA LYS A 213 -46.17 -40.50 2.13
C LYS A 213 -47.54 -41.07 1.73
N PRO A 214 -47.94 -40.91 0.46
CA PRO A 214 -47.95 -42.11 -0.41
C PRO A 214 -47.35 -41.86 -1.81
N CYS A 215 -46.83 -42.94 -2.39
CA CYS A 215 -46.42 -43.08 -3.79
C CYS A 215 -47.38 -44.06 -4.47
N VAL A 216 -47.99 -43.71 -5.61
CA VAL A 216 -48.53 -44.57 -6.70
C VAL A 216 -48.69 -43.65 -7.93
N ARG A 217 -47.90 -43.75 -9.01
CA ARG A 217 -47.87 -44.65 -10.20
C ARG A 217 -48.81 -44.26 -11.36
N SER A 218 -48.16 -43.99 -12.51
CA SER A 218 -48.50 -44.29 -13.93
C SER A 218 -49.77 -43.72 -14.58
N THR A 219 -49.60 -43.01 -15.71
CA THR A 219 -50.10 -43.46 -17.02
C THR A 219 -49.38 -42.75 -18.17
N ASP A 220 -48.98 -43.56 -19.15
CA ASP A 220 -48.27 -43.28 -20.40
C ASP A 220 -49.16 -42.69 -21.49
N THR A 221 -48.56 -42.00 -22.48
CA THR A 221 -48.66 -42.27 -23.95
C THR A 221 -47.90 -41.15 -24.70
N GLU A 222 -46.68 -41.39 -25.19
CA GLU A 222 -46.27 -41.95 -26.50
C GLU A 222 -46.65 -41.12 -27.74
N THR A 223 -45.60 -40.67 -28.47
CA THR A 223 -45.35 -40.71 -29.94
C THR A 223 -44.18 -39.72 -30.16
N GLY A 224 -42.97 -40.04 -30.64
CA GLY A 224 -42.49 -41.13 -31.47
C GLY A 224 -41.91 -40.53 -32.76
N SER A 225 -40.58 -40.42 -32.89
CA SER A 225 -39.80 -40.72 -34.12
C SER A 225 -38.32 -40.29 -34.02
N ASN A 226 -37.44 -41.26 -34.22
CA ASN A 226 -35.98 -41.17 -34.36
C ASN A 226 -35.57 -41.04 -35.84
N VAL A 227 -34.30 -40.66 -36.09
CA VAL A 227 -33.30 -41.17 -37.08
C VAL A 227 -32.21 -40.08 -37.22
N ASN A 228 -31.01 -40.23 -36.62
CA ASN A 228 -29.78 -40.91 -37.07
C ASN A 228 -29.06 -40.27 -38.28
N GLY A 229 -27.74 -40.03 -38.15
CA GLY A 229 -26.86 -39.64 -39.26
C GLY A 229 -25.50 -39.08 -38.82
N ASN A 230 -24.48 -39.94 -38.89
CA ASN A 230 -23.06 -39.70 -38.54
C ASN A 230 -22.28 -38.98 -39.67
N SER A 231 -21.23 -38.24 -39.25
CA SER A 231 -19.87 -38.07 -39.83
C SER A 231 -19.60 -37.60 -41.28
N GLU A 232 -18.36 -37.08 -41.41
CA GLU A 232 -17.52 -36.85 -42.63
C GLU A 232 -17.68 -35.51 -43.37
N LEU A 233 -16.66 -34.88 -43.96
CA LEU A 233 -15.18 -34.94 -43.94
C LEU A 233 -14.70 -33.63 -44.64
N ASN A 234 -13.50 -33.16 -44.36
CA ASN A 234 -12.84 -32.00 -45.01
C ASN A 234 -12.73 -32.12 -46.55
N PRO A 235 -12.50 -30.99 -47.21
CA PRO A 235 -11.32 -30.84 -48.06
C PRO A 235 -10.30 -29.81 -47.54
#